data_AF-A0ABD0PBN5-F1
#
_entry.id   AF-A0ABD0PBN5-F1
#
_cell.length_a   1.000
_cell.length_b   1.000
_cell.length_c   1.000
_cell.angle_alpha   90.00
_cell.angle_beta   90.00
_cell.angle_gamma   90.00
#
_symmetry.space_group_name_H-M   'P 1'
#
loop_
_entity.id
_entity.type
_entity.pdbx_description
1 polymer ?
#
loop_
_entity_poly.entity_id
_entity_poly.type
_entity_poly.pdbx_seq_one_letter_code
_entity_poly.pdbx_strand_id
1 'polypeptide(L)' 'MRFLDCRAGRKDPSKSILDVGVEDAIKFSGFDEKMFLLRGGKYVWSKEDMKLE' A
#
# COMPACT_ATOMS: atom_id res chain seq x y z
N MET A 1 -10.92 3.68 -7.87
CA MET A 1 -10.00 2.91 -7.00
C MET A 1 -9.72 3.73 -5.74
N ARG A 2 -9.62 3.13 -4.54
CA ARG A 2 -9.51 3.82 -3.24
C ARG A 2 -8.47 3.14 -2.35
N PHE A 3 -7.89 3.87 -1.40
CA PHE A 3 -7.11 3.28 -0.30
C PHE A 3 -8.04 2.90 0.87
N LEU A 4 -7.61 1.96 1.70
CA LEU A 4 -8.37 1.47 2.86
C LEU A 4 -7.51 1.58 4.12
N ASP A 5 -7.96 2.37 5.09
CA ASP A 5 -7.35 2.48 6.42
C ASP A 5 -7.83 1.37 7.34
N CYS A 6 -6.88 0.60 7.87
CA CYS A 6 -7.12 -0.54 8.75
C CYS A 6 -6.70 -0.34 10.22
N ARG A 7 -6.23 0.87 10.59
CA ARG A 7 -5.65 1.12 11.93
C ARG A 7 -6.63 0.89 13.08
N ALA A 8 -7.93 1.03 12.83
CA ALA A 8 -8.99 0.82 13.82
C ALA A 8 -9.66 -0.57 13.75
N GLY A 9 -9.07 -1.53 13.04
CA GLY A 9 -9.66 -2.87 12.85
C GLY A 9 -10.87 -2.92 11.91
N ARG A 10 -11.18 -1.80 11.23
CA ARG A 10 -12.18 -1.69 10.15
C ARG A 10 -11.46 -1.52 8.80
N LYS A 11 -12.20 -1.35 7.71
CA LYS A 11 -11.67 -0.94 6.40
C LYS A 11 -12.31 0.37 6.00
N ASP A 12 -11.76 1.49 6.47
CA ASP A 12 -12.31 2.82 6.24
C ASP A 12 -11.76 3.39 4.91
N PRO A 13 -12.60 3.66 3.90
CA PRO A 13 -12.11 4.02 2.57
C PRO A 13 -11.75 5.51 2.44
N SER A 14 -10.69 5.80 1.68
CA SER A 14 -10.38 7.15 1.19
C SER A 14 -11.38 7.61 0.11
N LYS A 15 -11.30 8.89 -0.29
CA LYS A 15 -11.84 9.33 -1.60
C LYS A 15 -11.15 8.58 -2.75
N SER A 16 -11.83 8.48 -3.90
CA SER A 16 -11.27 7.79 -5.06
C SER A 16 -10.06 8.53 -5.59
N ILE A 17 -9.00 7.80 -5.96
CA ILE A 17 -7.85 8.38 -6.66
C ILE A 17 -8.25 8.99 -8.01
N LEU A 18 -9.38 8.56 -8.58
CA LEU A 18 -9.91 9.10 -9.83
C LEU A 18 -10.56 10.48 -9.65
N ASP A 19 -10.89 10.84 -8.42
CA ASP A 19 -11.54 12.11 -8.10
C ASP A 19 -10.51 13.13 -7.56
N VAL A 20 -9.55 12.66 -6.76
CA VAL A 20 -8.61 13.54 -6.03
C VAL A 20 -7.13 13.26 -6.33
N GLY A 21 -6.82 12.32 -7.21
CA GLY A 21 -5.44 11.88 -7.46
C GLY A 21 -4.87 11.01 -6.34
N VAL A 22 -3.67 10.48 -6.57
CA VAL A 22 -3.02 9.55 -5.65
C VAL A 22 -2.50 10.27 -4.41
N GLU A 23 -1.86 11.43 -4.57
CA GLU A 23 -1.22 12.16 -3.48
C GLU A 23 -2.22 12.55 -2.38
N ASP A 24 -3.42 13.00 -2.75
CA ASP A 24 -4.43 13.36 -1.75
C ASP A 24 -5.13 12.15 -1.15
N ALA A 25 -5.37 11.10 -1.93
CA ALA A 25 -6.00 9.89 -1.41
C ALA A 25 -5.09 9.10 -0.46
N ILE A 26 -3.79 9.01 -0.75
CA ILE A 26 -2.85 8.15 0.00
C ILE A 26 -2.59 8.64 1.42
N LYS A 27 -2.76 9.96 1.68
CA LYS A 27 -2.71 10.57 3.02
C LYS A 27 -3.69 9.90 4.01
N PHE A 28 -4.76 9.27 3.51
CA PHE A 28 -5.79 8.59 4.29
C PHE A 28 -5.71 7.06 4.21
N SER A 29 -4.61 6.49 3.72
CA SER A 29 -4.47 5.04 3.57
C SER A 29 -4.22 4.29 4.88
N GLY A 30 -3.80 4.99 5.95
CA GLY A 30 -3.37 4.35 7.18
C GLY A 30 -2.12 3.47 7.03
N PHE A 31 -1.37 3.62 5.93
CA PHE A 31 -0.17 2.83 5.66
C PHE A 31 0.96 3.12 6.66
N ASP A 32 1.53 2.05 7.22
CA ASP A 32 2.73 2.10 8.06
C ASP A 32 3.93 1.57 7.28
N GLU A 33 4.75 2.49 6.78
CA GLU A 33 5.95 2.17 6.00
C GLU A 33 6.99 1.40 6.81
N LYS A 34 7.12 1.69 8.11
CA LYS A 34 8.08 0.99 8.97
C LYS A 34 7.69 -0.47 9.13
N MET A 35 6.40 -0.74 9.36
CA MET A 35 5.90 -2.10 9.43
C MET A 35 5.99 -2.83 8.09
N PHE A 36 5.78 -2.13 6.97
CA PHE A 36 5.97 -2.71 5.63
C PHE A 36 7.41 -3.18 5.42
N LEU A 37 8.40 -2.39 5.82
CA LEU A 37 9.81 -2.77 5.71
C LEU A 37 10.18 -3.89 6.69
N LEU A 38 9.74 -3.78 7.95
CA LEU A 38 10.02 -4.77 9.00
C LEU A 38 9.54 -6.18 8.60
N ARG A 39 8.39 -6.29 7.94
CA ARG A 39 7.84 -7.58 7.49
C ARG A 39 8.42 -8.10 6.17
N GLY A 40 9.48 -7.47 5.65
CA GLY A 40 10.09 -7.85 4.38
C GLY A 40 9.25 -7.49 3.15
N GLY A 41 8.42 -6.44 3.23
CA GLY A 41 7.55 -6.00 2.14
C GLY A 41 8.32 -5.55 0.88
N LYS A 42 9.61 -5.20 1.02
CA LYS A 42 10.52 -4.93 -0.08
C LYS A 42 11.49 -6.10 -0.24
N TYR A 43 11.39 -6.81 -1.36
CA TYR A 43 12.22 -7.97 -1.69
C TYR A 43 12.37 -8.10 -3.21
N VAL A 44 13.24 -9.00 -3.68
CA VAL A 44 13.35 -9.32 -5.12
C VAL A 44 12.06 -10.00 -5.56
N TRP A 45 11.22 -9.23 -6.24
CA TRP A 45 9.89 -9.66 -6.68
C TRP A 45 9.77 -9.87 -8.18
N SER A 46 10.76 -9.40 -8.95
CA SER A 46 10.72 -9.42 -10.41
C SER A 46 11.24 -10.77 -10.85
N LYS A 47 10.50 -11.44 -11.73
CA LYS A 47 10.89 -12.79 -12.20
C LYS A 47 12.23 -12.76 -12.93
N GLU A 48 12.51 -11.67 -13.63
CA GLU A 48 13.79 -11.44 -14.33
C GLU A 48 14.99 -11.49 -13.39
N ASP A 49 14.81 -11.12 -12.12
CA ASP A 49 15.86 -11.07 -11.10
C ASP A 49 15.89 -12.33 -10.21
N MET A 50 15.01 -13.30 -10.47
CA MET A 50 14.90 -14.54 -9.70
C MET A 50 15.73 -15.66 -10.34
N LYS A 51 16.23 -16.59 -9.51
CA LYS A 51 16.77 -17.86 -10.00
C LYS A 51 15.63 -18.82 -10.31
N LEU A 52 15.26 -18.88 -11.58
CA LEU A 52 14.22 -19.76 -12.11
C LEU A 52 14.92 -20.91 -12.87
N GLU A 53 15.39 -21.92 -12.13
CA GLU A 53 15.82 -23.20 -12.74
C GLU A 53 14.61 -24.06 -13.09
#